data_AF-A0A958VZE9-F1
#
_entry.id   AF-A0A958VZE9-F1
#
_cell.length_a   1.000
_cell.length_b   1.000
_cell.length_c   1.000
_cell.angle_alpha   90.00
_cell.angle_beta   90.00
_cell.angle_gamma   90.00
#
_symmetry.space_group_name_H-M   'P 1'
#
loop_
_entity.id
_entity.type
_entity.pdbx_description
1 polymer ?
#
loop_
_entity_poly.entity_id
_entity_poly.type
_entity_poly.pdbx_seq_one_letter_code
_entity_poly.pdbx_strand_id
1 'polypeptide(L)'
;MDWNWFFSTLAQSTAAIVGLIGAFVATKILSNTSDFNYKSAQLDHFIVDSKKLINRSAQRRFVWYNNAIRKSSLAGIDEEINKVNHPSDDVDYYIDKFGFSPYDDRSVVVTEIKKLLKRGKHNNPSPMLFIQFNADRIVPITAQPERDSMDSLYTEIKEQISLNDLLILDISKAQYGPTLIARILFSLLVLFLFGIIYPISFLPTPTYPDLSFDPSQFIFAALSLKGFLLVGVTAIFFYIIFVLNKLSRSLVFDKSKVEELRKCCSLQAYSTFYETYEANSSQKKPDNA
;
A
#
# COMPACT_ATOMS: atom_id res chain seq x y z
N MET A 1 2.60 54.38 32.30
CA MET A 1 1.90 53.16 31.86
C MET A 1 2.06 52.13 32.97
N ASP A 2 1.02 51.39 33.34
CA ASP A 2 1.14 50.37 34.39
C ASP A 2 1.82 49.12 33.80
N TRP A 3 3.12 48.99 34.07
CA TRP A 3 3.94 47.86 33.61
C TRP A 3 3.47 46.52 34.19
N ASN A 4 2.91 46.51 35.41
CA ASN A 4 2.37 45.30 36.01
C ASN A 4 1.16 44.80 35.22
N TRP A 5 0.24 45.71 34.89
CA TRP A 5 -0.91 45.40 34.04
C TRP A 5 -0.46 44.88 32.67
N PHE A 6 0.48 45.57 32.01
CA PHE A 6 0.99 45.16 30.70
C PHE A 6 1.59 43.74 30.70
N PHE A 7 2.55 43.45 31.59
CA PHE A 7 3.19 42.14 31.64
C PHE A 7 2.21 41.03 32.06
N SER A 8 1.30 41.31 32.98
CA SER A 8 0.27 40.34 33.39
C SER A 8 -0.69 40.03 32.26
N THR A 9 -1.21 41.03 31.54
CA THR A 9 -2.13 40.81 30.42
C THR A 9 -1.44 40.11 29.24
N LEU A 10 -0.17 40.43 28.97
CA LEU A 10 0.64 39.74 27.95
C LEU A 10 0.86 38.25 28.31
N ALA A 11 1.23 37.96 29.56
CA ALA A 11 1.41 36.59 30.03
C ALA A 11 0.11 35.78 29.96
N GLN A 12 -1.01 36.35 30.41
CA GLN A 12 -2.31 35.68 30.42
C GLN A 12 -2.83 35.41 29.01
N SER A 13 -2.75 36.39 28.10
CA SER A 13 -3.17 36.21 26.71
C SER A 13 -2.30 35.18 25.99
N THR A 14 -0.98 35.21 26.20
CA THR A 14 -0.09 34.21 25.62
C THR A 14 -0.34 32.81 26.19
N ALA A 15 -0.61 32.70 27.50
CA ALA A 15 -0.98 31.43 28.13
C ALA A 15 -2.26 30.84 27.53
N ALA A 16 -3.27 31.67 27.24
CA ALA A 16 -4.49 31.23 26.58
C ALA A 16 -4.21 30.69 25.16
N ILE A 17 -3.35 31.36 24.38
CA ILE A 17 -2.96 30.91 23.03
C ILE A 17 -2.21 29.58 23.10
N VAL A 18 -1.22 29.47 24.00
CA VAL A 18 -0.46 28.23 24.21
C VAL A 18 -1.39 27.09 24.63
N GLY A 19 -2.35 27.35 25.52
CA GLY A 19 -3.34 26.37 25.95
C GLY A 19 -4.21 25.86 24.79
N LEU A 20 -4.75 26.76 23.97
CA LEU A 20 -5.60 26.41 22.83
C LEU A 20 -4.82 25.60 21.78
N ILE A 21 -3.68 26.11 21.33
CA ILE A 21 -2.88 25.43 20.30
C ILE A 21 -2.32 24.12 20.86
N GLY A 22 -1.87 24.09 22.12
CA GLY A 22 -1.39 22.89 22.79
C GLY A 22 -2.44 21.79 22.86
N ALA A 23 -3.68 22.12 23.24
CA ALA A 23 -4.80 21.17 23.26
C ALA A 23 -5.13 20.61 21.87
N PHE A 24 -5.12 21.47 20.84
CA PHE A 24 -5.34 21.05 19.46
C PHE A 24 -4.24 20.08 18.97
N VAL A 25 -2.98 20.41 19.23
CA VAL A 25 -1.83 19.58 18.84
C VAL A 25 -1.86 18.24 19.57
N ALA A 26 -2.14 18.23 20.87
CA ALA A 26 -2.26 16.98 21.64
C ALA A 26 -3.37 16.07 21.08
N THR A 27 -4.56 16.64 20.81
CA THR A 27 -5.67 15.91 20.17
C THR A 27 -5.28 15.36 18.80
N LYS A 28 -4.57 16.16 17.99
CA LYS A 28 -4.13 15.73 16.66
C LYS A 28 -3.11 14.59 16.73
N ILE A 29 -2.16 14.65 17.67
CA ILE A 29 -1.19 13.57 17.90
C ILE A 29 -1.91 12.28 18.34
N LEU A 30 -2.89 12.38 19.25
CA LEU A 30 -3.64 11.23 19.74
C LEU A 30 -4.47 10.59 18.62
N SER A 31 -5.17 11.40 17.82
CA SER A 31 -5.90 10.94 16.63
C SER A 31 -4.96 10.23 15.65
N ASN A 32 -3.82 10.84 15.32
CA ASN A 32 -2.84 10.22 14.43
C ASN A 32 -2.28 8.91 15.00
N THR A 33 -2.18 8.78 16.33
CA THR A 33 -1.73 7.53 16.98
C THR A 33 -2.75 6.42 16.80
N SER A 34 -4.04 6.72 16.99
CA SER A 34 -5.13 5.77 16.73
C SER A 34 -5.15 5.33 15.26
N ASP A 35 -5.09 6.30 14.35
CA ASP A 35 -5.07 6.03 12.91
C ASP A 35 -3.84 5.21 12.50
N PHE A 36 -2.68 5.53 13.06
CA PHE A 36 -1.44 4.78 12.83
C PHE A 36 -1.56 3.32 13.27
N ASN A 37 -2.05 3.08 14.49
CA ASN A 37 -2.19 1.71 15.01
C ASN A 37 -3.17 0.90 14.17
N TYR A 38 -4.29 1.51 13.76
CA TYR A 38 -5.27 0.87 12.90
C TYR A 38 -4.69 0.51 11.52
N LYS A 39 -4.02 1.46 10.87
CA LYS A 39 -3.37 1.23 9.57
C LYS A 39 -2.20 0.26 9.65
N SER A 40 -1.45 0.26 10.75
CA SER A 40 -0.37 -0.70 10.97
C SER A 40 -0.92 -2.12 11.12
N ALA A 41 -2.03 -2.30 11.82
CA ALA A 41 -2.70 -3.59 11.91
C ALA A 41 -3.25 -4.05 10.54
N GLN A 42 -3.83 -3.13 9.76
CA GLN A 42 -4.25 -3.43 8.39
C GLN A 42 -3.09 -3.82 7.47
N LEU A 43 -1.95 -3.13 7.58
CA LEU A 43 -0.74 -3.45 6.82
C LEU A 43 -0.32 -4.91 7.07
N ASP A 44 -0.28 -5.31 8.34
CA ASP A 44 0.04 -6.70 8.72
C ASP A 44 -1.01 -7.68 8.19
N HIS A 45 -2.30 -7.35 8.29
CA HIS A 45 -3.39 -8.17 7.79
C HIS A 45 -3.31 -8.38 6.26
N PHE A 46 -3.10 -7.30 5.50
CA PHE A 46 -3.05 -7.35 4.04
C PHE A 46 -1.81 -8.11 3.54
N ILE A 47 -0.69 -8.03 4.25
CA ILE A 47 0.49 -8.87 3.96
C ILE A 47 0.13 -10.35 4.16
N VAL A 48 -0.56 -10.70 5.26
CA VAL A 48 -0.98 -12.08 5.53
C VAL A 48 -1.97 -12.59 4.48
N ASP A 49 -2.97 -11.78 4.10
CA ASP A 49 -3.94 -12.14 3.06
C ASP A 49 -3.26 -12.32 1.70
N SER A 50 -2.36 -11.41 1.34
CA SER A 50 -1.57 -11.52 0.12
C SER A 50 -0.77 -12.82 0.10
N LYS A 51 -0.08 -13.17 1.20
CA LYS A 51 0.64 -14.44 1.35
C LYS A 51 -0.28 -15.66 1.25
N LYS A 52 -1.48 -15.60 1.82
CA LYS A 52 -2.49 -16.66 1.71
C LYS A 52 -2.91 -16.87 0.26
N LEU A 53 -3.12 -15.80 -0.50
CA LEU A 53 -3.44 -15.86 -1.93
C LEU A 53 -2.28 -16.39 -2.78
N ILE A 54 -1.04 -15.98 -2.48
CA ILE A 54 0.18 -16.54 -3.10
C ILE A 54 0.21 -18.07 -2.90
N ASN A 55 0.04 -18.53 -1.67
CA ASN A 55 0.03 -19.97 -1.35
C ASN A 55 -1.12 -20.71 -2.06
N ARG A 56 -2.32 -20.14 -2.10
CA ARG A 56 -3.46 -20.72 -2.84
C ARG A 56 -3.17 -20.79 -4.34
N SER A 57 -2.52 -19.76 -4.91
CA SER A 57 -2.15 -19.74 -6.33
C SER A 57 -1.12 -20.82 -6.64
N ALA A 58 -0.12 -21.00 -5.77
CA ALA A 58 0.90 -22.05 -5.92
C ALA A 58 0.32 -23.49 -5.90
N GLN A 59 -0.84 -23.69 -5.27
CA GLN A 59 -1.53 -24.98 -5.23
C GLN A 59 -2.40 -25.25 -6.48
N ARG A 60 -2.62 -24.24 -7.33
CA ARG A 60 -3.43 -24.41 -8.56
C ARG A 60 -2.66 -25.19 -9.62
N ARG A 61 -3.38 -25.99 -10.39
CA ARG A 61 -2.79 -26.90 -11.36
C ARG A 61 -2.69 -26.28 -12.74
N PHE A 62 -2.11 -25.08 -12.84
CA PHE A 62 -2.01 -24.32 -14.10
C PHE A 62 -1.37 -25.13 -15.23
N VAL A 63 -0.27 -25.82 -14.95
CA VAL A 63 0.44 -26.64 -15.95
C VAL A 63 -0.43 -27.78 -16.45
N TRP A 64 -1.09 -28.50 -15.54
CA TRP A 64 -2.00 -29.59 -15.91
C TRP A 64 -3.17 -29.07 -16.74
N TYR A 65 -3.80 -27.98 -16.31
CA TYR A 65 -4.91 -27.35 -17.01
C TYR A 65 -4.52 -26.89 -18.41
N ASN A 66 -3.40 -26.16 -18.55
CA ASN A 66 -2.90 -25.69 -19.83
C ASN A 66 -2.61 -26.85 -20.78
N ASN A 67 -1.92 -27.89 -20.30
CA ASN A 67 -1.63 -29.08 -21.11
C ASN A 67 -2.90 -29.83 -21.53
N ALA A 68 -3.85 -29.98 -20.61
CA ALA A 68 -5.13 -30.63 -20.83
C ALA A 68 -5.95 -29.93 -21.93
N ILE A 69 -6.14 -28.61 -21.81
CA ILE A 69 -6.85 -27.81 -22.82
C ILE A 69 -6.08 -27.79 -24.13
N ARG A 70 -4.76 -27.53 -24.11
CA ARG A 70 -3.93 -27.47 -25.32
C ARG A 70 -4.01 -28.77 -26.11
N LYS A 71 -3.91 -29.93 -25.45
CA LYS A 71 -4.01 -31.23 -26.11
C LYS A 71 -5.35 -31.40 -26.80
N SER A 72 -6.46 -31.09 -26.11
CA SER A 72 -7.81 -31.13 -26.68
C SER A 72 -7.96 -30.18 -27.89
N SER A 73 -7.50 -28.93 -27.78
CA SER A 73 -7.59 -27.93 -28.84
C SER A 73 -6.75 -28.32 -30.06
N LEU A 74 -5.51 -28.78 -29.86
CA LEU A 74 -4.63 -29.25 -30.94
C LEU A 74 -5.21 -30.49 -31.65
N ALA A 75 -5.84 -31.39 -30.91
CA ALA A 75 -6.53 -32.54 -31.47
C ALA A 75 -7.70 -32.11 -32.38
N GLY A 76 -8.49 -31.12 -31.96
CA GLY A 76 -9.53 -30.52 -32.79
C GLY A 76 -8.99 -29.89 -34.08
N ILE A 77 -7.85 -29.18 -34.01
CA ILE A 77 -7.20 -28.59 -35.19
C ILE A 77 -6.74 -29.68 -36.17
N ASP A 78 -6.10 -30.73 -35.68
CA ASP A 78 -5.62 -31.84 -36.52
C ASP A 78 -6.80 -32.54 -37.22
N GLU A 79 -7.94 -32.72 -36.54
CA GLU A 79 -9.18 -33.23 -37.14
C GLU A 79 -9.69 -32.34 -38.28
N GLU A 80 -9.69 -31.03 -38.10
CA GLU A 80 -10.14 -30.08 -39.12
C GLU A 80 -9.21 -30.04 -40.33
N ILE A 81 -7.89 -30.01 -40.10
CA ILE A 81 -6.89 -30.05 -41.18
C ILE A 81 -7.07 -31.31 -42.04
N ASN A 82 -7.37 -32.45 -41.41
CA ASN A 82 -7.57 -33.72 -42.12
C ASN A 82 -8.93 -33.81 -42.85
N LYS A 83 -9.91 -32.96 -42.51
CA LYS A 83 -11.24 -32.96 -43.11
C LYS A 83 -11.42 -31.93 -44.23
N VAL A 84 -10.62 -30.87 -44.24
CA VAL A 84 -10.78 -29.72 -45.14
C VAL A 84 -9.72 -29.76 -46.24
N ASN A 85 -10.12 -29.66 -47.52
CA ASN A 85 -9.21 -29.70 -48.67
C ASN A 85 -8.21 -28.52 -48.72
N HIS A 86 -8.57 -27.38 -48.11
CA HIS A 86 -7.73 -26.19 -47.98
C HIS A 86 -7.79 -25.64 -46.55
N PRO A 87 -7.00 -26.18 -45.62
CA PRO A 87 -6.92 -25.63 -44.26
C PRO A 87 -6.39 -24.19 -44.31
N SER A 88 -6.83 -23.35 -43.37
CA SER A 88 -6.31 -22.00 -43.21
C SER A 88 -4.82 -22.06 -42.85
N ASP A 89 -4.00 -21.16 -43.39
CA ASP A 89 -2.61 -20.97 -42.95
C ASP A 89 -2.52 -19.96 -41.79
N ASP A 90 -3.62 -19.30 -41.43
CA ASP A 90 -3.69 -18.36 -40.34
C ASP A 90 -3.76 -19.07 -38.98
N VAL A 91 -2.80 -18.77 -38.10
CA VAL A 91 -2.70 -19.36 -36.76
C VAL A 91 -3.73 -18.76 -35.82
N ASP A 92 -4.04 -17.47 -35.97
CA ASP A 92 -4.95 -16.77 -35.07
C ASP A 92 -6.40 -17.27 -35.26
N TYR A 93 -6.78 -17.61 -36.50
CA TYR A 93 -8.02 -18.34 -36.78
C TYR A 93 -8.21 -19.58 -35.89
N TYR A 94 -7.19 -20.42 -35.76
CA TYR A 94 -7.28 -21.64 -34.96
C TYR A 94 -7.29 -21.37 -33.46
N ILE A 95 -6.57 -20.33 -33.01
CA ILE A 95 -6.55 -19.93 -31.61
C ILE A 95 -7.95 -19.49 -31.15
N ASP A 96 -8.61 -18.66 -31.97
CA ASP A 96 -9.94 -18.15 -31.67
C ASP A 96 -11.02 -19.23 -31.77
N LYS A 97 -10.92 -20.13 -32.76
CA LYS A 97 -11.90 -21.19 -32.97
C LYS A 97 -11.87 -22.29 -31.91
N PHE A 98 -10.68 -22.74 -31.50
CA PHE A 98 -10.52 -23.91 -30.62
C PHE A 98 -10.32 -23.57 -29.14
N GLY A 99 -10.34 -22.29 -28.77
CA GLY A 99 -10.43 -21.83 -27.38
C GLY A 99 -9.33 -22.36 -26.48
N PHE A 100 -8.08 -22.01 -26.78
CA PHE A 100 -6.93 -22.36 -25.92
C PHE A 100 -7.07 -21.74 -24.53
N SER A 101 -6.37 -22.34 -23.54
CA SER A 101 -6.34 -21.82 -22.17
C SER A 101 -5.84 -20.37 -22.16
N PRO A 102 -6.56 -19.45 -21.48
CA PRO A 102 -6.14 -18.05 -21.38
C PRO A 102 -4.89 -17.88 -20.50
N TYR A 103 -4.55 -18.88 -19.69
CA TYR A 103 -3.36 -18.94 -18.84
C TYR A 103 -2.12 -19.49 -19.55
N ASP A 104 -2.26 -19.90 -20.81
CA ASP A 104 -1.17 -20.51 -21.56
C ASP A 104 -0.33 -19.46 -22.29
N ASP A 105 0.97 -19.72 -22.44
CA ASP A 105 1.84 -18.83 -23.19
C ASP A 105 1.49 -18.91 -24.68
N ARG A 106 1.01 -17.78 -25.24
CA ARG A 106 0.61 -17.69 -26.64
C ARG A 106 1.73 -18.09 -27.60
N SER A 107 2.99 -17.81 -27.28
CA SER A 107 4.13 -18.16 -28.12
C SER A 107 4.31 -19.68 -28.26
N VAL A 108 4.05 -20.42 -27.18
CA VAL A 108 4.08 -21.88 -27.15
C VAL A 108 2.93 -22.45 -27.97
N VAL A 109 1.71 -21.92 -27.79
CA VAL A 109 0.51 -22.31 -28.55
C VAL A 109 0.72 -22.11 -30.05
N VAL A 110 1.18 -20.92 -30.47
CA VAL A 110 1.47 -20.59 -31.87
C VAL A 110 2.50 -21.55 -32.47
N THR A 111 3.53 -21.91 -31.70
CA THR A 111 4.58 -22.83 -32.16
C THR A 111 4.02 -24.23 -32.43
N GLU A 112 3.18 -24.74 -31.54
CA GLU A 112 2.56 -26.07 -31.70
C GLU A 112 1.57 -26.10 -32.88
N ILE A 113 0.76 -25.06 -33.07
CA ILE A 113 -0.13 -24.96 -34.24
C ILE A 113 0.68 -24.94 -35.54
N LYS A 114 1.75 -24.14 -35.61
CA LYS A 114 2.64 -24.10 -36.79
C LYS A 114 3.28 -25.46 -37.10
N LYS A 115 3.65 -26.24 -36.08
CA LYS A 115 4.14 -27.61 -36.27
C LYS A 115 3.06 -28.52 -36.86
N LEU A 116 1.82 -28.43 -36.38
CA LEU A 116 0.70 -29.21 -36.92
C LEU A 116 0.39 -28.85 -38.38
N LEU A 117 0.33 -27.56 -38.72
CA LEU A 117 0.08 -27.12 -40.09
C LEU A 117 1.17 -27.61 -41.07
N LYS A 118 2.43 -27.64 -40.63
CA LYS A 118 3.53 -28.22 -41.42
C LYS A 118 3.40 -29.74 -41.59
N ARG A 119 2.93 -30.45 -40.55
CA ARG A 119 2.75 -31.91 -40.57
C ARG A 119 1.57 -32.34 -41.45
N GLY A 120 0.43 -31.65 -41.36
CA GLY A 120 -0.77 -31.93 -42.15
C GLY A 120 -0.56 -31.78 -43.66
N LYS A 121 0.43 -30.97 -44.08
CA LYS A 121 0.84 -30.86 -45.50
C LYS A 121 1.56 -32.10 -46.05
N HIS A 122 1.93 -33.08 -45.22
CA HIS A 122 2.83 -34.18 -45.61
C HIS A 122 2.33 -35.63 -45.39
N ASN A 123 1.19 -35.91 -44.73
CA ASN A 123 0.78 -37.30 -44.45
C ASN A 123 -0.74 -37.56 -44.42
N ASN A 124 -1.13 -38.79 -44.80
CA ASN A 124 -2.49 -39.35 -44.65
C ASN A 124 -2.72 -39.88 -43.21
N PRO A 125 -3.95 -39.78 -42.65
CA PRO A 125 -4.21 -40.02 -41.24
C PRO A 125 -4.20 -41.51 -40.83
N SER A 126 -3.69 -41.81 -39.62
CA SER A 126 -3.68 -43.17 -39.03
C SER A 126 -4.86 -43.40 -38.06
N PRO A 127 -5.47 -44.60 -38.02
CA PRO A 127 -6.68 -44.90 -37.25
C PRO A 127 -6.54 -44.91 -35.72
N MET A 128 -5.31 -44.99 -35.17
CA MET A 128 -5.06 -44.92 -33.71
C MET A 128 -5.42 -43.55 -33.10
N LEU A 129 -5.53 -42.52 -33.93
CA LEU A 129 -5.90 -41.16 -33.54
C LEU A 129 -7.34 -41.09 -32.96
N PHE A 130 -8.28 -41.86 -33.53
CA PHE A 130 -9.72 -41.89 -33.18
C PHE A 130 -10.05 -42.24 -31.72
N ILE A 131 -9.30 -43.16 -31.09
CA ILE A 131 -9.54 -43.55 -29.69
C ILE A 131 -9.00 -42.49 -28.72
N GLN A 132 -7.87 -41.86 -29.07
CA GLN A 132 -7.25 -40.80 -28.28
C GLN A 132 -8.10 -39.51 -28.29
N PHE A 133 -8.78 -39.23 -29.40
CA PHE A 133 -9.69 -38.08 -29.55
C PHE A 133 -10.89 -38.08 -28.60
N ASN A 134 -11.53 -39.23 -28.37
CA ASN A 134 -12.69 -39.29 -27.46
C ASN A 134 -12.28 -39.04 -26.00
N ALA A 135 -11.09 -39.48 -25.60
CA ALA A 135 -10.53 -39.14 -24.30
C ALA A 135 -10.22 -37.63 -24.21
N ASP A 136 -9.63 -37.05 -25.26
CA ASP A 136 -9.24 -35.64 -25.29
C ASP A 136 -10.44 -34.68 -25.32
N ARG A 137 -11.61 -35.06 -25.85
CA ARG A 137 -12.85 -34.27 -25.78
C ARG A 137 -13.54 -34.27 -24.41
N ILE A 138 -13.26 -35.24 -23.54
CA ILE A 138 -13.82 -35.30 -22.17
C ILE A 138 -13.03 -34.38 -21.21
N VAL A 139 -11.76 -34.12 -21.54
CA VAL A 139 -10.82 -33.33 -20.73
C VAL A 139 -11.32 -31.90 -20.43
N PRO A 140 -11.85 -31.11 -21.39
CA PRO A 140 -12.39 -29.77 -21.12
C PRO A 140 -13.51 -29.76 -20.08
N ILE A 141 -14.38 -30.78 -20.08
CA ILE A 141 -15.50 -30.88 -19.13
C ILE A 141 -14.99 -31.13 -17.71
N THR A 142 -13.99 -32.02 -17.55
CA THR A 142 -13.36 -32.28 -16.25
C THR A 142 -12.43 -31.17 -15.77
N ALA A 143 -11.99 -30.30 -16.67
CA ALA A 143 -11.09 -29.18 -16.39
C ALA A 143 -11.81 -27.88 -16.02
N GLN A 144 -13.12 -27.76 -16.30
CA GLN A 144 -13.90 -26.57 -16.02
C GLN A 144 -13.95 -26.17 -14.53
N PRO A 145 -14.11 -27.09 -13.56
CA PRO A 145 -14.09 -26.72 -12.14
C PRO A 145 -12.74 -26.13 -11.68
N GLU A 146 -11.64 -26.60 -12.27
CA GLU A 146 -10.30 -26.05 -12.00
C GLU A 146 -10.18 -24.64 -12.61
N ARG A 147 -10.71 -24.43 -13.81
CA ARG A 147 -10.76 -23.10 -14.43
C ARG A 147 -11.56 -22.12 -13.59
N ASP A 148 -12.76 -22.47 -13.15
CA ASP A 148 -13.61 -21.60 -12.33
C ASP A 148 -12.90 -21.24 -11.01
N SER A 149 -12.14 -22.19 -10.44
CA SER A 149 -11.32 -22.00 -9.25
C SER A 149 -10.08 -21.10 -9.47
N MET A 150 -9.55 -21.07 -10.69
CA MET A 150 -8.47 -20.16 -11.10
C MET A 150 -9.00 -18.74 -11.34
N ASP A 151 -10.14 -18.61 -12.03
CA ASP A 151 -10.79 -17.34 -12.39
C ASP A 151 -11.32 -16.61 -11.14
N SER A 152 -11.93 -17.34 -10.21
CA SER A 152 -12.33 -16.81 -8.90
C SER A 152 -11.12 -16.30 -8.10
N LEU A 153 -10.05 -17.09 -8.03
CA LEU A 153 -8.83 -16.70 -7.33
C LEU A 153 -8.15 -15.49 -8.00
N TYR A 154 -8.19 -15.39 -9.33
CA TYR A 154 -7.71 -14.20 -10.05
C TYR A 154 -8.47 -12.93 -9.63
N THR A 155 -9.80 -13.03 -9.53
CA THR A 155 -10.66 -11.91 -9.11
C THR A 155 -10.33 -11.48 -7.68
N GLU A 156 -10.21 -12.44 -6.76
CA GLU A 156 -9.79 -12.18 -5.38
C GLU A 156 -8.41 -11.50 -5.31
N ILE A 157 -7.45 -11.94 -6.13
CA ILE A 157 -6.11 -11.33 -6.20
C ILE A 157 -6.18 -9.88 -6.71
N LYS A 158 -6.97 -9.61 -7.75
CA LYS A 158 -7.15 -8.25 -8.28
C LYS A 158 -7.78 -7.31 -7.26
N GLU A 159 -8.76 -7.79 -6.51
CA GLU A 159 -9.36 -7.06 -5.41
C GLU A 159 -8.30 -6.77 -4.33
N GLN A 160 -7.54 -7.78 -3.90
CA GLN A 160 -6.49 -7.61 -2.90
C GLN A 160 -5.39 -6.63 -3.34
N ILE A 161 -4.95 -6.69 -4.60
CA ILE A 161 -3.99 -5.73 -5.18
C ILE A 161 -4.54 -4.30 -5.07
N SER A 162 -5.81 -4.10 -5.41
CA SER A 162 -6.45 -2.79 -5.33
C SER A 162 -6.52 -2.27 -3.89
N LEU A 163 -6.84 -3.14 -2.93
CA LEU A 163 -6.82 -2.81 -1.50
C LEU A 163 -5.41 -2.46 -1.01
N ASN A 164 -4.40 -3.22 -1.43
CA ASN A 164 -3.00 -2.97 -1.09
C ASN A 164 -2.55 -1.60 -1.61
N ASP A 165 -2.88 -1.26 -2.86
CA ASP A 165 -2.55 0.03 -3.47
C ASP A 165 -3.21 1.20 -2.74
N LEU A 166 -4.49 1.07 -2.38
CA LEU A 166 -5.21 2.09 -1.61
C LEU A 166 -4.56 2.33 -0.25
N LEU A 167 -4.16 1.26 0.46
CA LEU A 167 -3.51 1.39 1.77
C LEU A 167 -2.12 2.03 1.65
N ILE A 168 -1.32 1.65 0.65
CA ILE A 168 0.00 2.26 0.40
C ILE A 168 -0.15 3.75 0.10
N LEU A 169 -1.14 4.12 -0.72
CA LEU A 169 -1.42 5.50 -1.06
C LEU A 169 -1.82 6.31 0.19
N ASP A 170 -2.65 5.74 1.05
CA ASP A 170 -3.06 6.38 2.30
C ASP A 170 -1.91 6.51 3.32
N ILE A 171 -1.05 5.49 3.44
CA ILE A 171 0.17 5.54 4.27
C ILE A 171 1.12 6.63 3.78
N SER A 172 1.30 6.76 2.46
CA SER A 172 2.21 7.76 1.87
C SER A 172 1.79 9.19 2.20
N LYS A 173 0.49 9.46 2.26
CA LYS A 173 -0.07 10.77 2.65
C LYS A 173 0.18 11.08 4.13
N ALA A 174 0.10 10.08 4.99
CA ALA A 174 0.28 10.25 6.43
C ALA A 174 1.73 10.56 6.86
N GLN A 175 2.72 10.21 6.02
CA GLN A 175 4.15 10.28 6.35
C GLN A 175 4.69 11.72 6.53
N TYR A 176 3.99 12.75 6.07
CA TYR A 176 4.42 14.14 6.16
C TYR A 176 4.03 14.85 7.48
N GLY A 177 3.15 14.24 8.29
CA GLY A 177 2.62 14.85 9.52
C GLY A 177 3.63 15.07 10.67
N PRO A 178 4.54 14.12 10.98
CA PRO A 178 5.38 14.20 12.18
C PRO A 178 6.33 15.40 12.25
N THR A 179 6.88 15.83 11.11
CA THR A 179 7.84 16.96 11.07
C THR A 179 7.15 18.30 11.29
N LEU A 180 5.92 18.47 10.80
CA LEU A 180 5.12 19.67 11.00
C LEU A 180 4.71 19.80 12.48
N ILE A 181 4.25 18.70 13.10
CA ILE A 181 3.88 18.66 14.52
C ILE A 181 5.08 19.04 15.39
N ALA A 182 6.26 18.50 15.11
CA ALA A 182 7.48 18.84 15.86
C ALA A 182 7.82 20.33 15.79
N ARG A 183 7.62 20.99 14.63
CA ARG A 183 7.81 22.43 14.48
C ARG A 183 6.80 23.23 15.30
N ILE A 184 5.53 22.83 15.30
CA ILE A 184 4.49 23.49 16.11
C ILE A 184 4.80 23.35 17.61
N LEU A 185 5.20 22.16 18.06
CA LEU A 185 5.60 21.92 19.46
C LEU A 185 6.81 22.79 19.86
N PHE A 186 7.78 22.96 18.96
CA PHE A 186 8.90 23.86 19.19
C PHE A 186 8.46 25.32 19.27
N SER A 187 7.57 25.78 18.38
CA SER A 187 7.01 27.13 18.45
C SER A 187 6.23 27.38 19.74
N LEU A 188 5.47 26.38 20.23
CA LEU A 188 4.80 26.45 21.53
C LEU A 188 5.77 26.59 22.69
N LEU A 189 6.91 25.89 22.64
CA LEU A 189 7.98 26.00 23.63
C LEU A 189 8.57 27.42 23.67
N VAL A 190 8.87 27.97 22.50
CA VAL A 190 9.38 29.35 22.36
C VAL A 190 8.33 30.34 22.88
N LEU A 191 7.07 30.19 22.48
CA LEU A 191 5.99 31.08 22.90
C LEU A 191 5.74 31.01 24.41
N PHE A 192 5.86 29.83 25.02
CA PHE A 192 5.77 29.66 26.46
C PHE A 192 6.91 30.39 27.19
N LEU A 193 8.16 30.24 26.73
CA LEU A 193 9.31 30.88 27.36
C LEU A 193 9.29 32.40 27.24
N PHE A 194 9.07 32.92 26.03
CA PHE A 194 9.13 34.37 25.78
C PHE A 194 7.82 35.09 26.07
N GLY A 195 6.68 34.41 25.97
CA GLY A 195 5.37 35.01 26.14
C GLY A 195 4.78 34.84 27.54
N ILE A 196 5.22 33.86 28.33
CA ILE A 196 4.68 33.60 29.67
C ILE A 196 5.79 33.75 30.71
N ILE A 197 6.85 32.96 30.61
CA ILE A 197 7.93 32.93 31.62
C ILE A 197 8.65 34.28 31.68
N TYR A 198 9.02 34.85 30.52
CA TYR A 198 9.72 36.12 30.46
C TYR A 198 8.90 37.28 31.06
N PRO A 199 7.64 37.56 30.66
CA PRO A 199 6.82 38.62 31.29
C PRO A 199 6.57 38.39 32.79
N ILE A 200 6.28 37.15 33.21
CA ILE A 200 6.05 36.85 34.63
C ILE A 200 7.32 37.06 35.44
N SER A 201 8.51 36.85 34.86
CA SER A 201 9.79 37.04 35.55
C SER A 201 9.98 38.48 36.07
N PHE A 202 9.39 39.48 35.41
CA PHE A 202 9.47 40.90 35.82
C PHE A 202 8.47 41.30 36.91
N LEU A 203 7.44 40.50 37.21
CA LEU A 203 6.40 40.88 38.18
C LEU A 203 6.79 40.58 39.64
N PRO A 204 6.58 41.48 40.62
CA PRO A 204 6.08 42.83 40.47
C PRO A 204 7.17 43.79 39.98
N THR A 205 6.84 44.60 38.97
CA THR A 205 7.72 45.66 38.47
C THR A 205 7.61 46.93 39.33
N PRO A 206 8.75 47.57 39.67
CA PRO A 206 8.74 48.93 40.23
C PRO A 206 8.27 49.96 39.17
N THR A 207 7.87 51.15 39.63
CA THR A 207 7.22 52.20 38.82
C THR A 207 8.03 52.68 37.62
N TYR A 208 9.36 52.54 37.64
CA TYR A 208 10.28 52.81 36.54
C TYR A 208 11.26 51.63 36.40
N PRO A 209 10.98 50.64 35.54
CA PRO A 209 11.89 49.51 35.37
C PRO A 209 13.14 49.96 34.60
N ASP A 210 14.30 49.88 35.25
CA ASP A 210 15.57 49.83 34.53
C ASP A 210 15.65 48.47 33.83
N LEU A 211 15.39 48.45 32.52
CA LEU A 211 15.55 47.29 31.65
C LEU A 211 17.04 47.01 31.43
N SER A 212 17.76 46.67 32.50
CA SER A 212 19.14 46.21 32.45
C SER A 212 19.16 44.68 32.52
N PHE A 213 19.86 44.05 31.58
CA PHE A 213 20.00 42.59 31.54
C PHE A 213 21.22 42.20 32.37
N ASP A 214 21.02 41.96 33.68
CA ASP A 214 22.05 41.42 34.56
C ASP A 214 21.86 39.90 34.75
N PRO A 215 22.72 39.05 34.15
CA PRO A 215 22.61 37.59 34.25
C PRO A 215 22.71 37.06 35.69
N SER A 216 23.37 37.80 36.59
CA SER A 216 23.55 37.38 37.98
C SER A 216 22.26 37.48 38.79
N GLN A 217 21.45 38.52 38.54
CA GLN A 217 20.15 38.71 39.15
C GLN A 217 19.14 37.65 38.70
N PHE A 218 19.30 37.14 37.47
CA PHE A 218 18.46 36.06 36.95
C PHE A 218 18.63 34.75 37.73
N ILE A 219 19.87 34.40 38.11
CA ILE A 219 20.16 33.18 38.88
C ILE A 219 19.65 33.29 40.32
N PHE A 220 19.84 34.44 40.96
CA PHE A 220 19.30 34.70 42.31
C PHE A 220 17.76 34.74 42.31
N ALA A 221 17.15 35.31 41.28
CA ALA A 221 15.70 35.30 41.10
C ALA A 221 15.16 33.87 40.86
N ALA A 222 15.90 33.01 40.16
CA ALA A 222 15.54 31.61 39.96
C ALA A 222 15.57 30.78 41.26
N LEU A 223 16.44 31.13 42.22
CA LEU A 223 16.55 30.51 43.55
C LEU A 223 15.54 31.07 44.59
N SER A 224 14.76 32.09 44.24
CA SER A 224 13.65 32.57 45.07
C SER A 224 12.44 31.63 45.01
N LEU A 225 11.50 31.71 45.97
CA LEU A 225 10.25 30.93 45.95
C LEU A 225 9.49 31.08 44.62
N LYS A 226 9.45 32.30 44.07
CA LYS A 226 8.85 32.61 42.77
C LYS A 226 9.59 31.90 41.64
N GLY A 227 10.93 31.99 41.63
CA GLY A 227 11.78 31.32 40.65
C GLY A 227 11.63 29.81 40.69
N PHE A 228 11.59 29.22 41.88
CA PHE A 228 11.36 27.79 42.08
C PHE A 228 10.02 27.33 41.49
N LEU A 229 8.92 28.05 41.76
CA LEU A 229 7.62 27.76 41.16
C LEU A 229 7.66 27.87 39.63
N LEU A 230 8.31 28.92 39.10
CA LEU A 230 8.42 29.14 37.67
C LEU A 230 9.23 28.05 36.96
N VAL A 231 10.34 27.63 37.56
CA VAL A 231 11.16 26.50 37.09
C VAL A 231 10.38 25.21 37.13
N GLY A 232 9.60 24.97 38.19
CA GLY A 232 8.73 23.80 38.31
C GLY A 232 7.70 23.72 37.18
N VAL A 233 6.96 24.81 36.92
CA VAL A 233 5.99 24.88 35.82
C VAL A 233 6.68 24.72 34.47
N THR A 234 7.85 25.34 34.29
CA THR A 234 8.63 25.22 33.05
C THR A 234 9.08 23.77 32.84
N ALA A 235 9.59 23.09 33.86
CA ALA A 235 10.01 21.70 33.77
C ALA A 235 8.85 20.76 33.40
N ILE A 236 7.67 20.95 33.99
CA ILE A 236 6.46 20.20 33.64
C ILE A 236 6.09 20.45 32.17
N PHE A 237 6.09 21.70 31.73
CA PHE A 237 5.75 22.04 30.34
C PHE A 237 6.75 21.43 29.34
N PHE A 238 8.05 21.51 29.62
CA PHE A 238 9.10 20.85 28.83
C PHE A 238 8.90 19.34 28.76
N TYR A 239 8.58 18.71 29.89
CA TYR A 239 8.31 17.27 29.94
C TYR A 239 7.12 16.89 29.05
N ILE A 240 6.02 17.65 29.10
CA ILE A 240 4.85 17.41 28.25
C ILE A 240 5.22 17.54 26.77
N ILE A 241 5.90 18.63 26.37
CA ILE A 241 6.36 18.83 24.99
C ILE A 241 7.28 17.70 24.53
N PHE A 242 8.19 17.26 25.41
CA PHE A 242 9.10 16.14 25.13
C PHE A 242 8.33 14.83 24.87
N VAL A 243 7.36 14.50 25.73
CA VAL A 243 6.52 13.31 25.56
C VAL A 243 5.73 13.37 24.25
N LEU A 244 5.09 14.50 23.95
CA LEU A 244 4.33 14.69 22.71
C LEU A 244 5.21 14.60 21.46
N ASN A 245 6.41 15.16 21.49
CA ASN A 245 7.36 15.08 20.39
C ASN A 245 7.88 13.65 20.21
N LYS A 246 8.18 12.94 21.30
CA LYS A 246 8.57 11.52 21.26
C LYS A 246 7.48 10.67 20.63
N LEU A 247 6.23 10.85 21.07
CA LEU A 247 5.08 10.14 20.52
C LEU A 247 4.88 10.47 19.04
N SER A 248 4.96 11.74 18.64
CA SER A 248 4.82 12.14 17.24
C SER A 248 5.89 11.49 16.34
N ARG A 249 7.12 11.31 16.83
CA ARG A 249 8.21 10.69 16.06
C ARG A 249 8.08 9.17 15.96
N SER A 250 7.39 8.51 16.88
CA SER A 250 7.13 7.07 16.79
C SER A 250 6.05 6.70 15.77
N LEU A 251 5.29 7.66 15.24
CA LEU A 251 4.23 7.46 14.25
C LEU A 251 4.78 7.34 12.82
N VAL A 252 5.79 6.48 12.63
CA VAL A 252 6.41 6.21 11.32
C VAL A 252 6.25 4.73 11.01
N PHE A 253 5.68 4.43 9.84
CA PHE A 253 5.48 3.06 9.41
C PHE A 253 6.81 2.37 9.09
N ASP A 254 6.87 1.08 9.40
CA ASP A 254 8.03 0.25 9.05
C ASP A 254 8.17 0.16 7.53
N LYS A 255 9.25 0.74 7.01
CA LYS A 255 9.56 0.76 5.58
C LYS A 255 9.66 -0.65 5.00
N SER A 256 10.14 -1.62 5.79
CA SER A 256 10.26 -3.01 5.34
C SER A 256 8.88 -3.61 5.03
N LYS A 257 7.91 -3.42 5.93
CA LYS A 257 6.54 -3.93 5.74
C LYS A 257 5.81 -3.23 4.60
N VAL A 258 6.00 -1.92 4.46
CA VAL A 258 5.41 -1.16 3.33
C VAL A 258 5.97 -1.65 2.00
N GLU A 259 7.27 -1.93 1.93
CA GLU A 259 7.90 -2.47 0.72
C GLU A 259 7.46 -3.92 0.45
N GLU A 260 7.29 -4.74 1.49
CA GLU A 260 6.73 -6.07 1.36
C GLU A 260 5.32 -6.04 0.77
N LEU A 261 4.44 -5.17 1.28
CA LEU A 261 3.10 -5.00 0.73
C LEU A 261 3.13 -4.49 -0.72
N ARG A 262 4.06 -3.57 -1.04
CA ARG A 262 4.24 -3.04 -2.40
C ARG A 262 4.57 -4.14 -3.42
N LYS A 263 5.38 -5.14 -3.03
CA LYS A 263 5.66 -6.29 -3.91
C LYS A 263 4.37 -7.07 -4.22
N CYS A 264 3.48 -7.19 -3.25
CA CYS A 264 2.16 -7.82 -3.38
C CYS A 264 1.14 -6.98 -4.18
N CYS A 265 1.51 -5.83 -4.73
CA CYS A 265 0.67 -5.08 -5.68
C CYS A 265 0.86 -5.54 -7.14
N SER A 266 1.83 -6.42 -7.40
CA SER A 266 2.05 -6.99 -8.74
C SER A 266 1.37 -8.36 -8.87
N LEU A 267 0.72 -8.64 -10.01
CA LEU A 267 0.18 -9.98 -10.29
C LEU A 267 1.27 -11.05 -10.32
N GLN A 268 2.46 -10.69 -10.80
CA GLN A 268 3.62 -11.57 -10.87
C GLN A 268 4.00 -12.14 -9.50
N ALA A 269 3.79 -11.37 -8.43
CA ALA A 269 4.05 -11.85 -7.06
C ALA A 269 3.15 -13.03 -6.66
N TYR A 270 1.97 -13.16 -7.27
CA TYR A 270 1.03 -14.25 -6.99
C TYR A 270 1.26 -15.45 -7.91
N SER A 271 1.39 -15.22 -9.21
CA SER A 271 1.71 -16.26 -10.19
C SER A 271 2.01 -15.65 -11.56
N THR A 272 3.02 -16.21 -12.24
CA THR A 272 3.34 -15.85 -13.64
C THR A 272 2.21 -16.21 -14.60
N PHE A 273 1.39 -17.21 -14.30
CA PHE A 273 0.24 -17.59 -15.14
C PHE A 273 -0.84 -16.51 -15.16
N TYR A 274 -1.01 -15.76 -14.07
CA TYR A 274 -1.96 -14.64 -14.01
C TYR A 274 -1.46 -13.41 -14.78
N GLU A 275 -0.15 -13.20 -14.83
CA GLU A 275 0.46 -12.19 -15.70
C GLU A 275 0.23 -12.54 -17.18
N THR A 276 0.46 -13.80 -17.56
CA THR A 276 0.16 -14.32 -18.91
C THR A 276 -1.32 -14.15 -19.26
N TYR A 277 -2.22 -14.43 -18.32
CA TYR A 277 -3.66 -14.23 -18.51
C TYR A 277 -4.02 -12.76 -18.84
N GLU A 278 -3.44 -11.80 -18.11
CA GLU A 278 -3.68 -10.38 -18.37
C GLU A 278 -3.08 -9.92 -19.71
N ALA A 279 -1.89 -10.41 -20.06
CA ALA A 279 -1.24 -10.13 -21.33
C ALA A 279 -2.07 -10.67 -22.52
N ASN A 280 -2.53 -11.92 -22.43
CA ASN A 280 -3.39 -12.55 -23.43
C ASN A 280 -4.74 -11.82 -23.57
N SER A 281 -5.33 -11.40 -22.45
CA SER A 281 -6.60 -10.67 -22.44
C SER A 281 -6.48 -9.28 -23.07
N SER A 282 -5.35 -8.61 -22.88
CA SER A 282 -5.07 -7.29 -23.48
C SER A 282 -4.85 -7.37 -24.99
N GLN A 283 -4.27 -8.45 -25.48
CA GLN A 283 -4.06 -8.68 -26.92
C GLN A 283 -5.32 -9.10 -27.68
N LYS A 284 -6.36 -9.58 -27.00
CA LYS A 284 -7.68 -9.84 -27.61
C LYS A 284 -8.50 -8.56 -27.86
N LYS A 285 -7.97 -7.39 -27.46
CA LYS A 285 -8.65 -6.09 -27.50
C LYS A 285 -8.26 -5.11 -28.63
N PRO A 286 -7.81 -5.51 -29.84
CA PRO A 286 -7.89 -4.61 -31.00
C PRO A 286 -9.23 -4.84 -31.74
N ASP A 287 -9.80 -3.77 -32.28
CA ASP A 287 -10.94 -3.74 -33.21
C ASP A 287 -12.37 -3.65 -32.64
N ASN A 288 -12.58 -2.84 -31.59
CA ASN A 288 -13.85 -2.13 -31.38
C ASN A 288 -13.59 -0.81 -30.64
N ALA A 289 -13.04 0.17 -31.37
CA ALA A 289 -13.06 1.59 -31.04
C ALA A 289 -13.37 2.37 -32.31
#